data_AF-A0A554J7N1-F1
#
_entry.id   AF-A0A554J7N1-F1
#
_cell.length_a   1.000
_cell.length_b   1.000
_cell.length_c   1.000
_cell.angle_alpha   90.00
_cell.angle_beta   90.00
_cell.angle_gamma   90.00
#
_symmetry.space_group_name_H-M   'P 1'
#
loop_
_entity.id
_entity.type
_entity.pdbx_description
1 polymer ?
#
loop_
_entity_poly.entity_id
_entity_poly.type
_entity_poly.pdbx_seq_one_letter_code
_entity_poly.pdbx_strand_id
1 'polypeptide(L)'
;MLIKPDVQRFAKIKVIGLGGGGSNVVNSMITFQQIQGVDFVAVNTDAQALLTNQAPTKVQIGESLTKGLGVGGDPSIGQAAAEESSQKLQDVLSDADMIFLTAGMGGGTGTGAIPIVAQIAKNIGALTVAVVTKPFAFEGTRRMVAAEEGLDKLRDKVDAMIVIPNQRLLEVVEKNMSLQEAFKLADSVLGQGVQGISDLIVMPGLINVDFADVKAIMSNAGSALMGIGVAGGENRAAAAARMAIASPLLEVSIEGAKGVLFNIVGGPDLGMNEVNEAAQIIAQAADPDANIIFGATIKDDQLDTVKVSVIATGFDETRRRLREYVGAGIGSGSLGQQPGYMSGVSDDTSIQTQAEETVDEPIPEEKQDEDLEIPAFLRSNR
;
A
#
# COMPACT_ATOMS: atom_id res chain seq x y z
N MET A 1 -44.35 -9.86 -20.48
CA MET A 1 -43.24 -10.84 -20.33
C MET A 1 -42.61 -10.55 -18.97
N LEU A 2 -42.89 -11.38 -17.97
CA LEU A 2 -42.26 -11.24 -16.66
C LEU A 2 -40.83 -11.77 -16.81
N ILE A 3 -39.88 -10.84 -16.96
CA ILE A 3 -38.45 -11.16 -16.85
C ILE A 3 -38.26 -11.56 -15.39
N LYS A 4 -38.04 -12.85 -15.12
CA LYS A 4 -37.42 -13.22 -13.84
C LYS A 4 -36.09 -12.49 -13.85
N PRO A 5 -35.83 -11.54 -12.92
CA PRO A 5 -34.52 -10.92 -12.86
C PRO A 5 -33.54 -12.06 -12.66
N ASP A 6 -32.56 -12.13 -13.56
CA ASP A 6 -31.43 -13.02 -13.41
C ASP A 6 -30.88 -12.73 -12.01
N VAL A 7 -30.84 -13.77 -11.17
CA VAL A 7 -30.44 -13.65 -9.77
C VAL A 7 -29.16 -12.81 -9.77
N GLN A 8 -29.20 -11.62 -9.16
CA GLN A 8 -28.07 -10.67 -9.14
C GLN A 8 -26.80 -11.48 -8.91
N ARG A 9 -25.97 -11.60 -9.95
CA ARG A 9 -24.79 -12.45 -9.92
C ARG A 9 -23.81 -11.71 -9.02
N PHE A 10 -23.79 -12.08 -7.74
CA PHE A 10 -22.87 -11.49 -6.77
C PHE A 10 -21.44 -11.65 -7.28
N ALA A 11 -20.67 -10.57 -7.21
CA ALA A 11 -19.28 -10.59 -7.64
C ALA A 11 -18.51 -11.62 -6.81
N LYS A 12 -17.80 -12.52 -7.50
CA LYS A 12 -16.97 -13.54 -6.85
C LYS A 12 -15.65 -12.90 -6.43
N ILE A 13 -15.47 -12.74 -5.13
CA ILE A 13 -14.26 -12.17 -4.53
C ILE A 13 -13.39 -13.29 -3.98
N LYS A 14 -12.10 -13.29 -4.35
CA LYS A 14 -11.09 -14.19 -3.77
C LYS A 14 -10.01 -13.41 -3.03
N VAL A 15 -9.55 -13.92 -1.91
CA VAL A 15 -8.44 -13.35 -1.13
C VAL A 15 -7.30 -14.34 -1.09
N ILE A 16 -6.16 -13.95 -1.65
CA ILE A 16 -4.99 -14.81 -1.84
C ILE A 16 -3.87 -14.32 -0.93
N GLY A 17 -3.57 -15.08 0.12
CA GLY A 17 -2.45 -14.84 1.02
C GLY A 17 -1.18 -15.52 0.53
N LEU A 18 -0.13 -14.74 0.22
CA LEU A 18 1.13 -15.27 -0.28
C LEU A 18 2.25 -15.25 0.76
N GLY A 19 2.91 -16.40 0.92
CA GLY A 19 4.01 -16.59 1.86
C GLY A 19 3.56 -16.55 3.32
N GLY A 20 4.51 -16.49 4.26
CA GLY A 20 4.21 -16.52 5.70
C GLY A 20 3.31 -15.37 6.16
N GLY A 21 3.65 -14.13 5.80
CA GLY A 21 2.85 -12.95 6.17
C GLY A 21 1.44 -12.99 5.58
N GLY A 22 1.30 -13.24 4.28
CA GLY A 22 -0.01 -13.34 3.65
C GLY A 22 -0.86 -14.49 4.20
N SER A 23 -0.26 -15.65 4.49
CA SER A 23 -0.94 -16.76 5.15
C SER A 23 -1.44 -16.39 6.55
N ASN A 24 -0.64 -15.66 7.35
CA ASN A 24 -1.06 -15.20 8.68
C ASN A 24 -2.25 -14.24 8.60
N VAL A 25 -2.21 -13.32 7.65
CA VAL A 25 -3.29 -12.38 7.36
C VAL A 25 -4.59 -13.12 7.01
N VAL A 26 -4.55 -14.05 6.06
CA VAL A 26 -5.72 -14.87 5.69
C VAL A 26 -6.24 -15.63 6.90
N ASN A 27 -5.35 -16.19 7.71
CA ASN A 27 -5.74 -16.89 8.93
C ASN A 27 -6.46 -15.95 9.91
N SER A 28 -5.97 -14.73 10.06
CA SER A 28 -6.55 -13.69 10.92
C SER A 28 -7.92 -13.24 10.42
N MET A 29 -8.06 -13.04 9.11
CA MET A 29 -9.31 -12.68 8.45
C MET A 29 -10.41 -13.74 8.69
N ILE A 30 -10.05 -15.02 8.64
CA ILE A 30 -10.97 -16.14 8.86
C ILE A 30 -11.33 -16.27 10.35
N THR A 31 -10.32 -16.30 11.23
CA THR A 31 -10.50 -16.71 12.63
C THR A 31 -10.96 -15.58 13.54
N PHE A 32 -10.41 -14.37 13.37
CA PHE A 32 -10.69 -13.23 14.26
C PHE A 32 -11.65 -12.23 13.64
N GLN A 33 -11.51 -11.91 12.35
CA GLN A 33 -12.33 -10.90 11.69
C GLN A 33 -13.61 -11.45 11.06
N GLN A 34 -13.67 -12.77 10.85
CA GLN A 34 -14.83 -13.52 10.35
C GLN A 34 -15.43 -12.91 9.08
N ILE A 35 -14.59 -12.45 8.14
CA ILE A 35 -15.04 -11.82 6.89
C ILE A 35 -15.85 -12.85 6.08
N GLN A 36 -17.03 -12.44 5.62
CA GLN A 36 -17.99 -13.28 4.90
C GLN A 36 -17.98 -13.02 3.39
N GLY A 37 -18.43 -14.01 2.63
CA GLY A 37 -18.65 -13.93 1.17
C GLY A 37 -17.39 -13.65 0.34
N VAL A 38 -16.23 -14.06 0.85
CA VAL A 38 -14.95 -14.08 0.13
C VAL A 38 -14.36 -15.49 0.19
N ASP A 39 -13.77 -15.94 -0.91
CA ASP A 39 -13.07 -17.23 -0.96
C ASP A 39 -11.60 -17.06 -0.58
N PHE A 40 -11.18 -17.68 0.52
CA PHE A 40 -9.82 -17.60 1.02
C PHE A 40 -8.91 -18.67 0.43
N VAL A 41 -7.74 -18.23 -0.04
CA VAL A 41 -6.67 -19.08 -0.59
C VAL A 41 -5.36 -18.73 0.11
N ALA A 42 -4.67 -19.74 0.64
CA ALA A 42 -3.29 -19.60 1.13
C ALA A 42 -2.30 -20.20 0.13
N VAL A 43 -1.29 -19.43 -0.26
CA VAL A 43 -0.24 -19.83 -1.21
C VAL A 43 1.12 -19.76 -0.54
N ASN A 44 1.86 -20.86 -0.49
CA ASN A 44 3.18 -20.86 0.13
C ASN A 44 4.10 -21.93 -0.45
N THR A 45 5.41 -21.71 -0.37
CA THR A 45 6.44 -22.72 -0.65
C THR A 45 6.70 -23.62 0.56
N ASP A 46 6.39 -23.14 1.77
CA ASP A 46 6.53 -23.91 3.01
C ASP A 46 5.26 -24.74 3.27
N ALA A 47 5.42 -26.06 3.23
CA ALA A 47 4.33 -27.00 3.44
C ALA A 47 3.83 -27.02 4.89
N GLN A 48 4.72 -26.82 5.87
CA GLN A 48 4.35 -26.82 7.30
C GLN A 48 3.46 -25.61 7.62
N ALA A 49 3.80 -24.44 7.07
CA ALA A 49 3.00 -23.24 7.22
C ALA A 49 1.59 -23.38 6.58
N LEU A 50 1.46 -24.14 5.48
CA LEU A 50 0.14 -24.39 4.86
C LEU A 50 -0.71 -25.36 5.67
N LEU A 51 -0.10 -26.37 6.29
CA LEU A 51 -0.84 -27.37 7.06
C LEU A 51 -1.62 -26.73 8.22
N THR A 52 -1.03 -25.76 8.91
CA THR A 52 -1.64 -25.08 10.06
C THR A 52 -2.61 -23.96 9.69
N ASN A 53 -2.60 -23.48 8.44
CA ASN A 53 -3.46 -22.41 7.97
C ASN A 53 -4.94 -22.83 7.92
N GLN A 54 -5.88 -21.92 8.21
CA GLN A 54 -7.32 -22.22 8.21
C GLN A 54 -8.03 -21.94 6.86
N ALA A 55 -7.31 -21.47 5.83
CA ALA A 55 -7.89 -21.27 4.50
C ALA A 55 -8.47 -22.59 3.93
N PRO A 56 -9.70 -22.58 3.37
CA PRO A 56 -10.29 -23.75 2.73
C PRO A 56 -9.47 -24.27 1.56
N THR A 57 -8.85 -23.35 0.80
CA THR A 57 -8.00 -23.68 -0.34
C THR A 57 -6.54 -23.37 0.00
N LYS A 58 -5.67 -24.36 -0.20
CA LYS A 58 -4.23 -24.27 0.10
C LYS A 58 -3.43 -24.69 -1.12
N VAL A 59 -2.50 -23.84 -1.54
CA VAL A 59 -1.68 -24.05 -2.73
C VAL A 59 -0.23 -24.04 -2.31
N GLN A 60 0.36 -25.23 -2.27
CA GLN A 60 1.81 -25.33 -2.25
C GLN A 60 2.36 -24.96 -3.63
N ILE A 61 3.42 -24.17 -3.68
CA ILE A 61 4.12 -23.80 -4.92
C ILE A 61 5.60 -24.19 -4.85
N GLY A 62 6.21 -24.42 -6.00
CA GLY A 62 7.63 -24.78 -6.09
C GLY A 62 7.97 -26.10 -5.39
N GLU A 63 7.11 -27.11 -5.49
CA GLU A 63 7.32 -28.43 -4.91
C GLU A 63 8.66 -29.04 -5.35
N SER A 64 9.02 -28.89 -6.63
CA SER A 64 10.26 -29.46 -7.18
C SER A 64 11.50 -28.69 -6.71
N LEU A 65 11.38 -27.36 -6.59
CA LEU A 65 12.48 -26.47 -6.21
C LEU A 65 12.80 -26.52 -4.72
N THR A 66 11.77 -26.47 -3.87
CA THR A 66 11.94 -26.26 -2.42
C THR A 66 11.72 -27.52 -1.60
N LYS A 67 11.11 -28.55 -2.20
CA LYS A 67 10.66 -29.77 -1.50
C LYS A 67 9.76 -29.47 -0.29
N GLY A 68 9.07 -28.32 -0.31
CA GLY A 68 8.19 -27.89 0.78
C GLY A 68 8.89 -27.24 1.98
N LEU A 69 10.18 -26.92 1.88
CA LEU A 69 10.98 -26.35 2.97
C LEU A 69 11.02 -24.81 2.97
N GLY A 70 10.35 -24.16 2.02
CA GLY A 70 10.43 -22.72 1.82
C GLY A 70 11.67 -22.26 1.05
N VAL A 71 11.87 -20.94 0.98
CA VAL A 71 12.87 -20.30 0.11
C VAL A 71 13.96 -19.53 0.86
N GLY A 72 14.02 -19.63 2.19
CA GLY A 72 15.08 -19.00 2.98
C GLY A 72 15.16 -17.47 2.89
N GLY A 73 14.08 -16.80 2.50
CA GLY A 73 14.05 -15.35 2.35
C GLY A 73 14.55 -14.83 0.99
N ASP A 74 14.82 -15.71 0.02
CA ASP A 74 15.21 -15.33 -1.33
C ASP A 74 13.98 -15.10 -2.24
N PRO A 75 13.73 -13.86 -2.72
CA PRO A 75 12.61 -13.58 -3.61
C PRO A 75 12.72 -14.24 -4.98
N SER A 76 13.94 -14.49 -5.48
CA SER A 76 14.14 -15.09 -6.81
C SER A 76 13.63 -16.53 -6.86
N ILE A 77 13.88 -17.30 -5.80
CA ILE A 77 13.35 -18.67 -5.65
C ILE A 77 11.84 -18.63 -5.45
N GLY A 78 11.32 -17.65 -4.69
CA GLY A 78 9.87 -17.44 -4.54
C GLY A 78 9.17 -17.16 -5.88
N GLN A 79 9.81 -16.38 -6.75
CA GLN A 79 9.33 -16.12 -8.10
C GLN A 79 9.34 -17.39 -8.96
N ALA A 80 10.47 -18.09 -9.01
CA ALA A 80 10.60 -19.34 -9.79
C ALA A 80 9.60 -20.41 -9.33
N ALA A 81 9.34 -20.50 -8.02
CA ALA A 81 8.33 -21.39 -7.46
C ALA A 81 6.90 -21.04 -7.93
N ALA A 82 6.56 -19.76 -8.01
CA ALA A 82 5.27 -19.33 -8.54
C ALA A 82 5.16 -19.60 -10.05
N GLU A 83 6.24 -19.38 -10.80
CA GLU A 83 6.31 -19.67 -12.24
C GLU A 83 6.13 -21.17 -12.51
N GLU A 84 6.82 -22.04 -11.77
CA GLU A 84 6.66 -23.52 -11.83
C GLU A 84 5.20 -23.93 -11.65
N SER A 85 4.50 -23.30 -10.71
CA SER A 85 3.13 -23.64 -10.33
C SER A 85 2.06 -22.77 -11.01
N SER A 86 2.38 -22.09 -12.12
CA SER A 86 1.48 -21.12 -12.77
C SER A 86 0.12 -21.70 -13.16
N GLN A 87 0.08 -22.94 -13.67
CA GLN A 87 -1.19 -23.58 -14.05
C GLN A 87 -2.10 -23.80 -12.84
N LYS A 88 -1.54 -24.31 -11.75
CA LYS A 88 -2.24 -24.54 -10.48
C LYS A 88 -2.79 -23.23 -9.91
N LEU A 89 -2.00 -22.15 -10.01
CA LEU A 89 -2.43 -20.81 -9.61
C LEU A 89 -3.58 -20.31 -10.50
N GLN A 90 -3.46 -20.45 -11.82
CA GLN A 90 -4.52 -20.06 -12.75
C GLN A 90 -5.85 -20.76 -12.47
N ASP A 91 -5.82 -22.07 -12.23
CA ASP A 91 -7.01 -22.86 -11.92
C ASP A 91 -7.70 -22.36 -10.64
N VAL A 92 -6.92 -22.02 -9.61
CA VAL A 92 -7.44 -21.51 -8.33
C VAL A 92 -7.98 -20.08 -8.46
N LEU A 93 -7.37 -19.25 -9.31
CA LEU A 93 -7.80 -17.86 -9.53
C LEU A 93 -9.00 -17.75 -10.48
N SER A 94 -9.28 -18.78 -11.28
CA SER A 94 -10.38 -18.80 -12.26
C SER A 94 -11.74 -18.43 -11.66
N ASP A 95 -12.64 -17.92 -12.50
CA ASP A 95 -14.00 -17.48 -12.14
C ASP A 95 -14.09 -16.35 -11.10
N ALA A 96 -13.00 -15.69 -10.73
CA ALA A 96 -13.04 -14.52 -9.84
C ALA A 96 -13.32 -13.24 -10.62
N ASP A 97 -14.26 -12.43 -10.14
CA ASP A 97 -14.49 -11.06 -10.65
C ASP A 97 -13.48 -10.09 -10.04
N MET A 98 -13.09 -10.34 -8.78
CA MET A 98 -12.14 -9.54 -8.02
C MET A 98 -11.20 -10.42 -7.20
N ILE A 99 -9.91 -10.08 -7.22
CA ILE A 99 -8.86 -10.79 -6.49
C ILE A 99 -8.09 -9.81 -5.61
N PHE A 100 -8.11 -10.07 -4.31
CA PHE A 100 -7.23 -9.43 -3.35
C PHE A 100 -5.96 -10.26 -3.18
N LEU A 101 -4.80 -9.63 -3.37
CA LEU A 101 -3.51 -10.23 -3.11
C LEU A 101 -2.93 -9.63 -1.84
N THR A 102 -2.56 -10.47 -0.88
CA THR A 102 -1.96 -10.01 0.37
C THR A 102 -0.66 -10.73 0.68
N ALA A 103 0.36 -9.94 1.04
CA ALA A 103 1.68 -10.44 1.40
C ALA A 103 2.40 -9.44 2.31
N GLY A 104 3.24 -9.98 3.20
CA GLY A 104 4.30 -9.20 3.84
C GLY A 104 5.52 -9.14 2.93
N MET A 105 5.86 -7.93 2.47
CA MET A 105 6.99 -7.71 1.57
C MET A 105 8.32 -7.78 2.32
N GLY A 106 9.39 -8.11 1.59
CA GLY A 106 10.75 -8.24 2.14
C GLY A 106 11.13 -9.66 2.56
N GLY A 107 10.17 -10.60 2.58
CA GLY A 107 10.44 -12.04 2.63
C GLY A 107 10.78 -12.62 1.25
N GLY A 108 10.95 -13.94 1.15
CA GLY A 108 11.21 -14.59 -0.14
C GLY A 108 9.94 -14.94 -0.90
N THR A 109 9.09 -15.82 -0.34
CA THR A 109 7.91 -16.34 -1.02
C THR A 109 6.91 -15.25 -1.39
N GLY A 110 6.50 -14.41 -0.43
CA GLY A 110 5.50 -13.36 -0.66
C GLY A 110 5.96 -12.37 -1.73
N THR A 111 7.15 -11.78 -1.53
CA THR A 111 7.77 -10.79 -2.44
C THR A 111 7.98 -11.35 -3.85
N GLY A 112 8.45 -12.59 -3.98
CA GLY A 112 8.73 -13.21 -5.27
C GLY A 112 7.48 -13.70 -6.02
N ALA A 113 6.52 -14.27 -5.29
CA ALA A 113 5.34 -14.86 -5.91
C ALA A 113 4.25 -13.83 -6.25
N ILE A 114 4.10 -12.76 -5.47
CA ILE A 114 2.99 -11.82 -5.64
C ILE A 114 2.93 -11.18 -7.04
N PRO A 115 4.03 -10.80 -7.72
CA PRO A 115 3.95 -10.22 -9.06
C PRO A 115 3.53 -11.26 -10.10
N ILE A 116 3.84 -12.54 -9.91
CA ILE A 116 3.45 -13.62 -10.83
C ILE A 116 1.95 -13.88 -10.69
N VAL A 117 1.47 -14.01 -9.45
CA VAL A 117 0.05 -14.23 -9.17
C VAL A 117 -0.80 -13.03 -9.63
N ALA A 118 -0.32 -11.80 -9.45
CA ALA A 118 -0.96 -10.59 -9.98
C ALA A 118 -1.10 -10.61 -11.50
N GLN A 119 -0.04 -11.01 -12.21
CA GLN A 119 -0.10 -11.12 -13.66
C GLN A 119 -1.14 -12.15 -14.12
N ILE A 120 -1.20 -13.30 -13.45
CA ILE A 120 -2.18 -14.35 -13.77
C ILE A 120 -3.60 -13.82 -13.52
N ALA A 121 -3.85 -13.16 -12.39
CA ALA A 121 -5.14 -12.55 -12.04
C ALA A 121 -5.60 -11.50 -13.08
N LYS A 122 -4.69 -10.64 -13.53
CA LYS A 122 -4.97 -9.62 -14.55
C LYS A 122 -5.25 -10.26 -15.92
N ASN A 123 -4.52 -11.31 -16.29
CA ASN A 123 -4.69 -12.02 -17.56
C ASN A 123 -6.04 -12.74 -17.67
N ILE A 124 -6.62 -13.18 -16.55
CA ILE A 124 -7.97 -13.78 -16.53
C ILE A 124 -9.10 -12.73 -16.46
N GLY A 125 -8.76 -11.43 -16.38
CA GLY A 125 -9.72 -10.32 -16.41
C GLY A 125 -10.32 -9.92 -15.07
N ALA A 126 -9.79 -10.43 -13.96
CA ALA A 126 -10.24 -10.07 -12.61
C ALA A 126 -9.69 -8.69 -12.20
N LEU A 127 -10.50 -7.91 -11.48
CA LEU A 127 -10.04 -6.68 -10.82
C LEU A 127 -9.02 -7.06 -9.73
N THR A 128 -7.76 -6.70 -9.93
CA THR A 128 -6.65 -7.19 -9.11
C THR A 128 -6.15 -6.10 -8.18
N VAL A 129 -6.38 -6.27 -6.87
CA VAL A 129 -5.98 -5.31 -5.84
C VAL A 129 -4.95 -5.94 -4.92
N ALA A 130 -3.78 -5.32 -4.79
CA ALA A 130 -2.77 -5.75 -3.82
C ALA A 130 -2.88 -4.93 -2.52
N VAL A 131 -2.94 -5.62 -1.39
CA VAL A 131 -2.88 -5.04 -0.04
C VAL A 131 -1.68 -5.66 0.67
N VAL A 132 -0.59 -4.92 0.76
CA VAL A 132 0.73 -5.44 1.16
C VAL A 132 1.36 -4.59 2.25
N THR A 133 2.23 -5.19 3.05
CA THR A 133 3.00 -4.46 4.08
C THR A 133 4.48 -4.32 3.73
N LYS A 134 5.06 -3.16 4.05
CA LYS A 134 6.52 -3.01 4.15
C LYS A 134 7.00 -3.48 5.52
N PRO A 135 8.20 -4.08 5.63
CA PRO A 135 8.72 -4.58 6.89
C PRO A 135 8.99 -3.45 7.91
N PHE A 136 9.08 -3.80 9.19
CA PHE A 136 9.56 -2.85 10.20
C PHE A 136 11.05 -2.54 9.99
N ALA A 137 11.50 -1.35 10.39
CA ALA A 137 12.91 -0.97 10.26
C ALA A 137 13.85 -1.93 11.01
N PHE A 138 13.41 -2.49 12.15
CA PHE A 138 14.21 -3.44 12.94
C PHE A 138 14.42 -4.80 12.25
N GLU A 139 13.63 -5.14 11.24
CA GLU A 139 13.81 -6.39 10.49
C GLU A 139 15.03 -6.34 9.54
N GLY A 140 15.60 -5.15 9.36
CA GLY A 140 16.86 -4.91 8.69
C GLY A 140 16.72 -4.40 7.25
N THR A 141 17.73 -3.64 6.81
CA THR A 141 17.76 -2.97 5.50
C THR A 141 17.59 -3.92 4.33
N ARG A 142 18.14 -5.13 4.40
CA ARG A 142 18.01 -6.14 3.32
C ARG A 142 16.55 -6.50 3.03
N ARG A 143 15.70 -6.62 4.06
CA ARG A 143 14.26 -6.89 3.86
C ARG A 143 13.57 -5.69 3.23
N MET A 144 13.92 -4.47 3.66
CA MET A 144 13.36 -3.25 3.07
C MET A 144 13.70 -3.12 1.59
N VAL A 145 14.96 -3.34 1.21
CA VAL A 145 15.37 -3.30 -0.22
C VAL A 145 14.61 -4.33 -1.04
N ALA A 146 14.52 -5.58 -0.56
CA ALA A 146 13.74 -6.61 -1.25
C ALA A 146 12.24 -6.24 -1.34
N ALA A 147 11.70 -5.56 -0.33
CA ALA A 147 10.32 -5.10 -0.36
C ALA A 147 10.08 -4.05 -1.45
N GLU A 148 10.93 -3.02 -1.55
CA GLU A 148 10.82 -1.98 -2.58
C GLU A 148 10.96 -2.58 -3.99
N GLU A 149 11.97 -3.43 -4.23
CA GLU A 149 12.14 -4.12 -5.52
C GLU A 149 10.93 -4.98 -5.88
N GLY A 150 10.30 -5.63 -4.89
CA GLY A 150 9.08 -6.41 -5.09
C GLY A 150 7.88 -5.54 -5.43
N LEU A 151 7.74 -4.38 -4.78
CA LEU A 151 6.67 -3.41 -5.03
C LEU A 151 6.79 -2.81 -6.43
N ASP A 152 8.01 -2.47 -6.88
CA ASP A 152 8.25 -1.95 -8.23
C ASP A 152 7.84 -2.97 -9.30
N LYS A 153 8.18 -4.25 -9.10
CA LYS A 153 7.76 -5.34 -10.02
C LYS A 153 6.26 -5.61 -10.01
N LEU A 154 5.57 -5.24 -8.93
CA LEU A 154 4.14 -5.47 -8.75
C LEU A 154 3.29 -4.34 -9.36
N ARG A 155 3.80 -3.11 -9.37
CA ARG A 155 3.07 -1.87 -9.70
C ARG A 155 2.27 -1.96 -10.99
N ASP A 156 2.87 -2.46 -12.07
CA ASP A 156 2.23 -2.52 -13.39
C ASP A 156 1.31 -3.74 -13.58
N LYS A 157 1.33 -4.67 -12.61
CA LYS A 157 0.64 -5.97 -12.66
C LYS A 157 -0.66 -6.00 -11.88
N VAL A 158 -0.99 -4.92 -11.17
CA VAL A 158 -2.23 -4.75 -10.40
C VAL A 158 -3.01 -3.57 -10.94
N ASP A 159 -4.29 -3.49 -10.58
CA ASP A 159 -5.13 -2.33 -10.86
C ASP A 159 -4.96 -1.26 -9.78
N ALA A 160 -4.91 -1.70 -8.51
CA ALA A 160 -4.66 -0.85 -7.36
C ALA A 160 -3.70 -1.52 -6.37
N MET A 161 -2.83 -0.73 -5.75
CA MET A 161 -1.88 -1.18 -4.75
C MET A 161 -1.98 -0.33 -3.48
N ILE A 162 -2.42 -0.95 -2.39
CA ILE A 162 -2.44 -0.39 -1.04
C ILE A 162 -1.19 -0.89 -0.32
N VAL A 163 -0.30 0.04 0.01
CA VAL A 163 0.95 -0.27 0.70
C VAL A 163 0.87 0.24 2.13
N ILE A 164 1.00 -0.67 3.10
CA ILE A 164 0.94 -0.38 4.52
C ILE A 164 2.36 -0.42 5.09
N PRO A 165 2.96 0.74 5.44
CA PRO A 165 4.26 0.75 6.11
C PRO A 165 4.12 0.29 7.57
N ASN A 166 4.62 -0.90 7.91
CA ASN A 166 4.55 -1.42 9.29
C ASN A 166 5.16 -0.45 10.32
N GLN A 167 6.16 0.33 9.92
CA GLN A 167 6.76 1.35 10.77
C GLN A 167 5.75 2.37 11.33
N ARG A 168 4.68 2.71 10.57
CA ARG A 168 3.63 3.65 11.02
C ARG A 168 2.73 3.06 12.07
N LEU A 169 2.62 1.73 12.12
CA LEU A 169 1.87 1.06 13.19
C LEU A 169 2.50 1.32 14.56
N LEU A 170 3.79 1.64 14.62
CA LEU A 170 4.46 1.97 15.88
C LEU A 170 4.08 3.36 16.42
N GLU A 171 3.47 4.23 15.62
CA GLU A 171 3.03 5.56 16.05
C GLU A 171 1.70 5.51 16.81
N VAL A 172 0.90 4.47 16.57
CA VAL A 172 -0.44 4.29 17.16
C VAL A 172 -0.45 3.35 18.36
N VAL A 173 0.68 2.73 18.70
CA VAL A 173 0.77 1.72 19.76
C VAL A 173 1.43 2.25 21.01
N GLU A 174 1.08 1.64 22.14
CA GLU A 174 1.69 1.95 23.43
C GLU A 174 3.15 1.45 23.48
N LYS A 175 3.99 2.16 24.24
CA LYS A 175 5.45 1.88 24.35
C LYS A 175 5.80 0.46 24.82
N ASN A 176 4.85 -0.28 25.38
CA ASN A 176 5.07 -1.61 25.97
C ASN A 176 4.54 -2.76 25.10
N MET A 177 4.10 -2.49 23.88
CA MET A 177 3.61 -3.52 22.96
C MET A 177 4.69 -4.58 22.66
N SER A 178 4.33 -5.85 22.75
CA SER A 178 5.24 -6.95 22.39
C SER A 178 5.36 -7.12 20.88
N LEU A 179 6.44 -7.78 20.43
CA LEU A 179 6.67 -8.09 19.02
C LEU A 179 5.52 -8.89 18.38
N GLN A 180 4.95 -9.83 19.12
CA GLN A 180 3.83 -10.65 18.62
C GLN A 180 2.58 -9.82 18.41
N GLU A 181 2.30 -8.87 19.31
CA GLU A 181 1.16 -7.97 19.17
C GLU A 181 1.37 -7.01 17.99
N ALA A 182 2.60 -6.53 17.76
CA ALA A 182 2.91 -5.67 16.62
C ALA A 182 2.62 -6.35 15.27
N PHE A 183 3.02 -7.63 15.11
CA PHE A 183 2.69 -8.38 13.90
C PHE A 183 1.20 -8.66 13.77
N LYS A 184 0.51 -9.01 14.86
CA LYS A 184 -0.95 -9.17 14.84
C LYS A 184 -1.68 -7.88 14.47
N LEU A 185 -1.18 -6.72 14.89
CA LEU A 185 -1.71 -5.43 14.48
C LEU A 185 -1.51 -5.21 12.98
N ALA A 186 -0.33 -5.51 12.44
CA ALA A 186 -0.10 -5.43 11.00
C ALA A 186 -1.07 -6.34 10.23
N ASP A 187 -1.22 -7.59 10.66
CA ASP A 187 -2.17 -8.55 10.07
C ASP A 187 -3.61 -8.03 10.15
N SER A 188 -3.99 -7.40 11.27
CA SER A 188 -5.32 -6.81 11.46
C SER A 188 -5.58 -5.66 10.48
N VAL A 189 -4.61 -4.76 10.29
CA VAL A 189 -4.74 -3.63 9.35
C VAL A 189 -4.85 -4.11 7.90
N LEU A 190 -4.05 -5.10 7.49
CA LEU A 190 -4.19 -5.78 6.19
C LEU A 190 -5.60 -6.37 6.01
N GLY A 191 -6.06 -7.07 7.05
CA GLY A 191 -7.44 -7.58 7.18
C GLY A 191 -8.51 -6.52 6.95
N GLN A 192 -8.37 -5.38 7.62
CA GLN A 192 -9.29 -4.26 7.50
C GLN A 192 -9.30 -3.64 6.10
N GLY A 193 -8.17 -3.63 5.39
CA GLY A 193 -8.08 -3.20 3.99
C GLY A 193 -8.95 -4.01 3.06
N VAL A 194 -8.87 -5.34 3.17
CA VAL A 194 -9.73 -6.24 2.41
C VAL A 194 -11.18 -6.12 2.86
N GLN A 195 -11.44 -6.14 4.17
CA GLN A 195 -12.78 -6.05 4.74
C GLN A 195 -13.50 -4.77 4.30
N GLY A 196 -12.81 -3.62 4.30
CA GLY A 196 -13.41 -2.33 3.96
C GLY A 196 -13.98 -2.29 2.55
N ILE A 197 -13.33 -2.97 1.59
CA ILE A 197 -13.80 -3.07 0.21
C ILE A 197 -14.80 -4.22 0.06
N SER A 198 -14.53 -5.38 0.64
CA SER A 198 -15.43 -6.54 0.51
C SER A 198 -16.79 -6.27 1.10
N ASP A 199 -16.86 -5.58 2.25
CA ASP A 199 -18.13 -5.25 2.92
C ASP A 199 -19.00 -4.34 2.04
N LEU A 200 -18.41 -3.47 1.21
CA LEU A 200 -19.16 -2.62 0.28
C LEU A 200 -19.84 -3.37 -0.86
N ILE A 201 -19.29 -4.53 -1.24
CA ILE A 201 -19.73 -5.32 -2.40
C ILE A 201 -20.62 -6.50 -1.98
N VAL A 202 -20.24 -7.17 -0.90
CA VAL A 202 -20.81 -8.46 -0.49
C VAL A 202 -21.96 -8.28 0.49
N MET A 203 -21.84 -7.34 1.43
CA MET A 203 -22.82 -7.20 2.49
C MET A 203 -23.98 -6.32 2.02
N PRO A 204 -25.24 -6.74 2.24
CA PRO A 204 -26.38 -5.86 2.03
C PRO A 204 -26.26 -4.66 3.00
N GLY A 205 -25.91 -3.51 2.47
CA GLY A 205 -25.96 -2.22 3.14
C GLY A 205 -27.32 -1.53 3.01
N LEU A 206 -27.50 -0.46 3.78
CA LEU A 206 -28.60 0.49 3.56
C LEU A 206 -28.43 1.21 2.22
N ILE A 207 -27.17 1.46 1.85
CA ILE A 207 -26.76 2.05 0.59
C ILE A 207 -25.73 1.10 -0.01
N ASN A 208 -26.20 0.28 -0.95
CA ASN A 208 -25.35 -0.66 -1.67
C ASN A 208 -24.59 0.08 -2.76
N VAL A 209 -23.30 -0.22 -2.85
CA VAL A 209 -22.44 0.15 -3.96
C VAL A 209 -22.42 -1.03 -4.92
N ASP A 210 -22.53 -0.77 -6.23
CA ASP A 210 -22.44 -1.84 -7.20
C ASP A 210 -20.96 -2.19 -7.51
N PHE A 211 -20.71 -3.36 -8.07
CA PHE A 211 -19.34 -3.76 -8.41
C PHE A 211 -18.74 -2.89 -9.54
N ALA A 212 -19.58 -2.31 -10.41
CA ALA A 212 -19.11 -1.49 -11.52
C ALA A 212 -18.55 -0.14 -11.03
N ASP A 213 -19.15 0.43 -10.00
CA ASP A 213 -18.73 1.62 -9.27
C ASP A 213 -17.35 1.38 -8.65
N VAL A 214 -17.18 0.30 -7.88
CA VAL A 214 -15.87 -0.05 -7.29
C VAL A 214 -14.83 -0.27 -8.39
N LYS A 215 -15.19 -0.99 -9.46
CA LYS A 215 -14.30 -1.23 -10.60
C LYS A 215 -13.90 0.09 -11.28
N ALA A 216 -14.80 1.05 -11.44
CA ALA A 216 -14.52 2.33 -12.07
C ALA A 216 -13.49 3.17 -11.30
N ILE A 217 -13.48 3.11 -9.96
CA ILE A 217 -12.46 3.80 -9.14
C ILE A 217 -11.15 3.01 -9.09
N MET A 218 -11.21 1.68 -8.93
CA MET A 218 -10.01 0.88 -8.63
C MET A 218 -9.26 0.41 -9.87
N SER A 219 -9.89 0.32 -11.05
CA SER A 219 -9.23 -0.10 -12.29
C SER A 219 -8.13 0.88 -12.70
N ASN A 220 -6.90 0.38 -12.82
CA ASN A 220 -5.71 1.19 -13.11
C ASN A 220 -5.52 2.43 -12.21
N ALA A 221 -5.99 2.35 -10.96
CA ALA A 221 -5.82 3.38 -9.94
C ALA A 221 -4.34 3.60 -9.56
N GLY A 222 -3.49 2.60 -9.76
CA GLY A 222 -2.09 2.64 -9.35
C GLY A 222 -1.98 2.60 -7.83
N SER A 223 -1.34 3.60 -7.22
CA SER A 223 -1.23 3.65 -5.77
C SER A 223 -2.55 4.07 -5.11
N ALA A 224 -2.91 3.33 -4.08
CA ALA A 224 -4.04 3.61 -3.22
C ALA A 224 -3.58 3.79 -1.77
N LEU A 225 -4.31 4.59 -1.01
CA LEU A 225 -4.08 4.81 0.42
C LEU A 225 -5.35 4.43 1.19
N MET A 226 -5.16 3.92 2.40
CA MET A 226 -6.26 3.50 3.26
C MET A 226 -6.21 4.24 4.60
N GLY A 227 -7.35 4.77 5.02
CA GLY A 227 -7.55 5.37 6.32
C GLY A 227 -8.72 4.71 7.06
N ILE A 228 -8.57 4.52 8.37
CA ILE A 228 -9.61 3.91 9.21
C ILE A 228 -9.80 4.77 10.44
N GLY A 229 -11.05 5.05 10.77
CA GLY A 229 -11.44 5.72 12.01
C GLY A 229 -12.58 4.97 12.68
N VAL A 230 -12.53 4.91 14.01
CA VAL A 230 -13.60 4.33 14.84
C VAL A 230 -13.86 5.30 15.98
N ALA A 231 -15.12 5.65 16.18
CA ALA A 231 -15.53 6.52 17.28
C ALA A 231 -16.91 6.10 17.82
N GLY A 232 -17.20 6.50 19.05
CA GLY A 232 -18.48 6.28 19.71
C GLY A 232 -18.95 7.54 20.43
N GLY A 233 -20.19 7.52 20.92
CA GLY A 233 -20.82 8.66 21.60
C GLY A 233 -21.39 9.72 20.64
N GLU A 234 -21.53 10.96 21.12
CA GLU A 234 -22.05 12.07 20.32
C GLU A 234 -21.08 12.45 19.18
N ASN A 235 -21.62 12.76 18.00
CA ASN A 235 -20.86 13.10 16.79
C ASN A 235 -19.85 12.00 16.35
N ARG A 236 -20.11 10.75 16.72
CA ARG A 236 -19.25 9.59 16.40
C ARG A 236 -18.93 9.46 14.92
N ALA A 237 -19.89 9.66 14.01
CA ALA A 237 -19.62 9.54 12.57
C ALA A 237 -18.65 10.61 12.06
N ALA A 238 -18.81 11.86 12.51
CA ALA A 238 -17.92 12.96 12.17
C ALA A 238 -16.51 12.77 12.76
N ALA A 239 -16.43 12.28 14.00
CA ALA A 239 -15.17 11.95 14.65
C ALA A 239 -14.45 10.80 13.93
N ALA A 240 -15.17 9.73 13.59
CA ALA A 240 -14.63 8.60 12.84
C ALA A 240 -14.15 9.02 11.44
N ALA A 241 -14.89 9.86 10.73
CA ALA A 241 -14.46 10.41 9.44
C ALA A 241 -13.17 11.23 9.56
N ARG A 242 -13.06 12.12 10.56
CA ARG A 242 -11.84 12.90 10.83
C ARG A 242 -10.64 11.99 11.16
N MET A 243 -10.85 10.94 11.95
CA MET A 243 -9.81 9.96 12.27
C MET A 243 -9.38 9.18 11.02
N ALA A 244 -10.31 8.83 10.14
CA ALA A 244 -10.00 8.10 8.92
C ALA A 244 -9.13 8.92 7.97
N ILE A 245 -9.45 10.20 7.74
CA ILE A 245 -8.66 11.09 6.86
C ILE A 245 -7.32 11.52 7.48
N ALA A 246 -7.19 11.45 8.81
CA ALA A 246 -5.96 11.74 9.55
C ALA A 246 -5.22 10.47 9.97
N SER A 247 -5.58 9.30 9.41
CA SER A 247 -5.02 8.02 9.82
C SER A 247 -3.52 7.96 9.52
N PRO A 248 -2.67 7.49 10.47
CA PRO A 248 -1.23 7.34 10.22
C PRO A 248 -0.87 6.35 9.11
N LEU A 249 -1.85 5.57 8.64
CA LEU A 249 -1.74 4.67 7.50
C LEU A 249 -1.74 5.42 6.16
N LEU A 250 -2.19 6.68 6.14
CA LEU A 250 -2.11 7.57 5.01
C LEU A 250 -0.72 8.22 4.99
N GLU A 251 0.22 7.66 4.22
CA GLU A 251 1.55 8.28 4.04
C GLU A 251 1.46 9.71 3.46
N VAL A 252 0.41 9.98 2.70
CA VAL A 252 0.10 11.28 2.11
C VAL A 252 -1.35 11.61 2.47
N SER A 253 -1.63 12.89 2.75
CA SER A 253 -3.01 13.37 2.91
C SER A 253 -3.89 12.92 1.74
N ILE A 254 -5.18 12.69 2.00
CA ILE A 254 -6.19 12.38 0.99
C ILE A 254 -6.38 13.52 -0.04
N GLU A 255 -5.84 14.70 0.25
CA GLU A 255 -5.80 15.85 -0.65
C GLU A 255 -5.26 15.50 -2.04
N GLY A 256 -6.09 15.74 -3.07
CA GLY A 256 -5.74 15.49 -4.47
C GLY A 256 -6.01 14.05 -4.95
N ALA A 257 -6.68 13.23 -4.14
CA ALA A 257 -7.23 11.96 -4.61
C ALA A 257 -8.37 12.21 -5.61
N LYS A 258 -8.28 11.62 -6.80
CA LYS A 258 -9.30 11.73 -7.86
C LYS A 258 -10.40 10.69 -7.75
N GLY A 259 -10.16 9.62 -7.01
CA GLY A 259 -11.16 8.59 -6.70
C GLY A 259 -11.15 8.29 -5.21
N VAL A 260 -12.31 8.38 -4.57
CA VAL A 260 -12.47 8.09 -3.14
C VAL A 260 -13.60 7.09 -2.96
N LEU A 261 -13.29 5.97 -2.34
CA LEU A 261 -14.24 4.96 -1.90
C LEU A 261 -14.30 5.02 -0.37
N PHE A 262 -15.48 5.16 0.23
CA PHE A 262 -15.59 5.03 1.67
C PHE A 262 -16.81 4.24 2.12
N ASN A 263 -16.63 3.52 3.22
CA ASN A 263 -17.67 2.73 3.87
C ASN A 263 -17.91 3.25 5.29
N ILE A 264 -19.18 3.41 5.64
CA ILE A 264 -19.62 3.72 7.00
C ILE A 264 -20.32 2.48 7.56
N VAL A 265 -19.76 1.91 8.63
CA VAL A 265 -20.33 0.76 9.33
C VAL A 265 -20.78 1.22 10.72
N GLY A 266 -22.04 1.00 11.06
CA GLY A 266 -22.61 1.34 12.37
C GLY A 266 -23.74 0.40 12.77
N GLY A 267 -24.27 0.59 13.98
CA GLY A 267 -25.42 -0.14 14.48
C GLY A 267 -26.75 0.29 13.85
N PRO A 268 -27.87 -0.39 14.16
CA PRO A 268 -29.21 -0.03 13.70
C PRO A 268 -29.66 1.39 14.07
N ASP A 269 -28.95 2.02 15.01
CA ASP A 269 -29.11 3.38 15.49
C ASP A 269 -28.37 4.43 14.62
N LEU A 270 -27.67 4.02 13.56
CA LEU A 270 -26.98 4.93 12.63
C LEU A 270 -27.97 5.85 11.90
N GLY A 271 -27.89 7.15 12.17
CA GLY A 271 -28.78 8.16 11.58
C GLY A 271 -28.30 8.70 10.23
N MET A 272 -29.24 9.16 9.39
CA MET A 272 -28.90 9.79 8.10
C MET A 272 -28.09 11.09 8.25
N ASN A 273 -28.32 11.85 9.32
CA ASN A 273 -27.55 13.07 9.60
C ASN A 273 -26.07 12.76 9.88
N GLU A 274 -25.80 11.69 10.62
CA GLU A 274 -24.45 11.22 10.93
C GLU A 274 -23.70 10.81 9.66
N VAL A 275 -24.38 10.06 8.79
CA VAL A 275 -23.87 9.66 7.47
C VAL A 275 -23.55 10.88 6.60
N ASN A 276 -24.46 11.85 6.52
CA ASN A 276 -24.26 13.07 5.73
C ASN A 276 -23.07 13.90 6.25
N GLU A 277 -22.92 14.04 7.56
CA GLU A 277 -21.80 14.78 8.15
C GLU A 277 -20.45 14.10 7.85
N ALA A 278 -20.36 12.78 8.01
CA ALA A 278 -19.16 12.02 7.66
C ALA A 278 -18.81 12.14 6.17
N ALA A 279 -19.80 12.04 5.28
CA ALA A 279 -19.61 12.19 3.84
C ALA A 279 -19.10 13.59 3.47
N GLN A 280 -19.64 14.66 4.08
CA GLN A 280 -19.19 16.02 3.83
C GLN A 280 -17.74 16.25 4.25
N ILE A 281 -17.32 15.69 5.39
CA ILE A 281 -15.92 15.80 5.87
C ILE A 281 -14.96 15.14 4.89
N ILE A 282 -15.30 13.95 4.40
CA ILE A 282 -14.45 13.21 3.45
C ILE A 282 -14.41 13.93 2.09
N ALA A 283 -15.55 14.40 1.59
CA ALA A 283 -15.63 15.11 0.32
C ALA A 283 -14.85 16.44 0.34
N GLN A 284 -14.87 17.17 1.45
CA GLN A 284 -14.10 18.41 1.61
C GLN A 284 -12.58 18.19 1.64
N ALA A 285 -12.14 17.00 2.06
CA ALA A 285 -10.72 16.65 2.10
C ALA A 285 -10.19 16.12 0.75
N ALA A 286 -11.07 15.64 -0.12
CA ALA A 286 -10.74 15.13 -1.45
C ALA A 286 -10.59 16.25 -2.49
N ASP A 287 -10.21 15.88 -3.72
CA ASP A 287 -10.22 16.83 -4.84
C ASP A 287 -11.68 17.26 -5.17
N PRO A 288 -11.95 18.54 -5.51
CA PRO A 288 -13.30 18.99 -5.86
C PRO A 288 -13.94 18.23 -7.02
N ASP A 289 -13.12 17.72 -7.95
CA ASP A 289 -13.57 16.93 -9.10
C ASP A 289 -13.40 15.41 -8.86
N ALA A 290 -13.19 14.99 -7.60
CA ALA A 290 -13.04 13.58 -7.26
C ALA A 290 -14.33 12.79 -7.52
N ASN A 291 -14.19 11.61 -8.09
CA ASN A 291 -15.26 10.63 -8.11
C ASN A 291 -15.37 9.98 -6.72
N ILE A 292 -16.49 10.19 -6.04
CA ILE A 292 -16.71 9.73 -4.67
C ILE A 292 -17.79 8.66 -4.65
N ILE A 293 -17.43 7.47 -4.19
CA ILE A 293 -18.35 6.35 -3.97
C ILE A 293 -18.46 6.06 -2.48
N PHE A 294 -19.70 5.93 -2.03
CA PHE A 294 -20.07 5.81 -0.63
C PHE A 294 -21.02 4.63 -0.44
N GLY A 295 -20.71 3.80 0.55
CA GLY A 295 -21.65 2.80 1.07
C GLY A 295 -21.86 2.92 2.58
N ALA A 296 -23.01 2.43 3.03
CA ALA A 296 -23.34 2.34 4.45
C ALA A 296 -23.86 0.95 4.79
N THR A 297 -23.21 0.30 5.76
CA THR A 297 -23.55 -1.04 6.25
C THR A 297 -24.02 -0.97 7.70
N ILE A 298 -25.10 -1.68 8.00
CA ILE A 298 -25.59 -1.84 9.37
C ILE A 298 -25.13 -3.19 9.89
N LYS A 299 -24.50 -3.21 11.06
CA LYS A 299 -24.13 -4.44 11.77
C LYS A 299 -24.63 -4.36 13.21
N ASP A 300 -25.33 -5.41 13.65
CA ASP A 300 -25.94 -5.48 14.98
C ASP A 300 -24.90 -5.45 16.12
N ASP A 301 -23.64 -5.79 15.83
CA ASP A 301 -22.52 -5.78 16.78
C ASP A 301 -21.84 -4.41 16.94
N GLN A 302 -22.33 -3.36 16.25
CA GLN A 302 -21.79 -2.00 16.28
C GLN A 302 -22.71 -0.98 17.00
N LEU A 303 -23.37 -1.41 18.09
CA LEU A 303 -24.16 -0.50 18.93
C LEU A 303 -23.27 0.61 19.52
N ASP A 304 -23.75 1.86 19.44
CA ASP A 304 -23.07 3.06 19.94
C ASP A 304 -21.73 3.41 19.25
N THR A 305 -21.26 2.64 18.27
CA THR A 305 -19.99 2.85 17.56
C THR A 305 -20.16 2.98 16.05
N VAL A 306 -19.34 3.85 15.44
CA VAL A 306 -19.26 4.02 13.98
C VAL A 306 -17.82 3.82 13.53
N LYS A 307 -17.64 2.95 12.54
CA LYS A 307 -16.38 2.71 11.84
C LYS A 307 -16.48 3.30 10.43
N VAL A 308 -15.53 4.16 10.08
CA VAL A 308 -15.38 4.73 8.75
C VAL A 308 -14.08 4.21 8.14
N SER A 309 -14.17 3.61 6.97
CA SER A 309 -13.01 3.16 6.18
C SER A 309 -12.97 3.94 4.89
N VAL A 310 -11.84 4.59 4.59
CA VAL A 310 -11.65 5.44 3.41
C VAL A 310 -10.51 4.87 2.58
N ILE A 311 -10.71 4.78 1.28
CA ILE A 311 -9.73 4.35 0.30
C ILE A 311 -9.65 5.42 -0.77
N ALA A 312 -8.46 6.00 -0.90
CA ALA A 312 -8.18 7.08 -1.81
C ALA A 312 -7.26 6.57 -2.93
N THR A 313 -7.54 6.98 -4.17
CA THR A 313 -6.90 6.51 -5.39
C THR A 313 -6.69 7.66 -6.38
N GLY A 314 -5.89 7.42 -7.41
CA GLY A 314 -5.71 8.38 -8.49
C GLY A 314 -4.94 9.63 -8.07
N PHE A 315 -4.02 9.49 -7.11
CA PHE A 315 -3.10 10.56 -6.72
C PHE A 315 -2.21 10.95 -7.91
N ASP A 316 -1.92 12.24 -8.05
CA ASP A 316 -1.00 12.73 -9.08
C ASP A 316 0.43 12.23 -8.80
N GLU A 317 0.86 11.19 -9.52
CA GLU A 317 2.19 10.58 -9.40
C GLU A 317 3.31 11.62 -9.59
N THR A 318 3.07 12.66 -10.40
CA THR A 318 4.04 13.75 -10.62
C THR A 318 4.31 14.52 -9.33
N ARG A 319 3.26 14.82 -8.57
CA ARG A 319 3.36 15.55 -7.28
C ARG A 319 3.97 14.67 -6.19
N ARG A 320 3.73 13.34 -6.22
CA ARG A 320 4.36 12.37 -5.31
C ARG A 320 5.87 12.28 -5.55
N ARG A 321 6.30 12.07 -6.79
CA ARG A 321 7.73 12.03 -7.16
C ARG A 321 8.44 13.33 -6.79
N LEU A 322 7.83 14.49 -7.04
CA LEU A 322 8.37 15.79 -6.63
C LEU A 322 8.55 15.91 -5.11
N ARG A 323 7.59 15.42 -4.29
CA ARG A 323 7.74 15.42 -2.83
C ARG A 323 8.83 14.45 -2.34
N GLU A 324 8.98 13.29 -2.97
CA GLU A 324 10.08 12.36 -2.68
C GLU A 324 11.45 12.99 -3.02
N TYR A 325 11.57 13.69 -4.16
CA TYR A 325 12.77 14.41 -4.54
C TYR A 325 13.09 15.59 -3.59
N VAL A 326 12.10 16.35 -3.17
CA VAL A 326 12.29 17.51 -2.26
C VAL A 326 12.52 17.05 -0.80
N GLY A 327 11.93 15.93 -0.38
CA GLY A 327 12.10 15.38 0.97
C GLY A 327 13.44 14.68 1.22
N ALA A 328 14.11 14.21 0.16
CA ALA A 328 15.40 13.52 0.25
C ALA A 328 16.62 14.46 0.12
N GLY A 329 16.44 15.77 -0.10
CA GLY A 329 17.55 16.70 -0.16
C GLY A 329 17.12 18.12 -0.49
N ILE A 330 17.16 18.99 0.53
CA ILE A 330 17.84 20.29 0.56
C ILE A 330 17.65 20.81 1.98
N GLY A 331 18.73 20.73 2.76
CA GLY A 331 18.85 21.52 3.98
C GLY A 331 18.72 22.99 3.62
N SER A 332 18.01 23.73 4.47
CA SER A 332 17.83 25.17 4.40
C SER A 332 19.16 25.91 4.23
N GLY A 333 19.52 26.25 2.99
CA GLY A 333 20.62 27.15 2.66
C GLY A 333 20.07 28.41 2.03
N SER A 334 19.99 29.47 2.84
CA SER A 334 19.96 30.90 2.50
C SER A 334 19.61 31.28 1.04
N LEU A 335 18.36 31.71 0.81
CA LEU A 335 17.99 32.46 -0.39
C LEU A 335 18.45 33.92 -0.23
N GLY A 336 19.64 34.20 -0.76
CA GLY A 336 20.16 35.55 -0.98
C GLY A 336 20.11 35.93 -2.46
N GLN A 337 19.53 37.10 -2.72
CA GLN A 337 19.63 37.96 -3.91
C GLN A 337 18.72 37.68 -5.13
N GLN A 338 17.82 38.64 -5.32
CA GLN A 338 17.04 38.93 -6.53
C GLN A 338 17.95 39.38 -7.69
N PRO A 339 17.61 39.06 -8.96
CA PRO A 339 18.15 39.78 -10.11
C PRO A 339 17.27 41.01 -10.43
N GLY A 340 17.90 42.17 -10.52
CA GLY A 340 17.30 43.42 -10.96
C GLY A 340 17.06 43.47 -12.47
N TYR A 341 15.94 44.07 -12.85
CA TYR A 341 15.60 44.48 -14.21
C TYR A 341 16.45 45.67 -14.66
N MET A 342 17.02 45.64 -15.87
CA MET A 342 17.13 46.83 -16.73
C MET A 342 17.02 46.46 -18.22
N SER A 343 16.21 47.27 -18.92
CA SER A 343 15.97 47.32 -20.36
C SER A 343 16.82 48.45 -20.97
N GLY A 344 17.24 48.33 -22.24
CA GLY A 344 17.68 49.50 -23.02
C GLY A 344 18.68 49.28 -24.17
N VAL A 345 18.14 48.98 -25.37
CA VAL A 345 18.38 49.68 -26.67
C VAL A 345 19.80 49.77 -27.29
N SER A 346 19.92 49.12 -28.47
CA SER A 346 20.70 49.36 -29.72
C SER A 346 22.05 50.10 -29.73
N ASP A 347 23.06 49.56 -30.43
CA ASP A 347 23.35 49.95 -31.84
C ASP A 347 24.42 49.06 -32.51
N ASP A 348 24.47 49.19 -33.83
CA ASP A 348 25.14 48.40 -34.87
C ASP A 348 26.68 48.51 -34.94
N THR A 349 27.28 47.66 -35.79
CA THR A 349 28.57 47.79 -36.53
C THR A 349 29.68 46.75 -36.24
N SER A 350 30.05 46.07 -37.33
CA SER A 350 31.16 45.14 -37.58
C SER A 350 32.58 45.71 -37.35
N ILE A 351 33.57 44.85 -37.02
CA ILE A 351 34.88 44.71 -37.72
C ILE A 351 35.70 43.52 -37.14
N GLN A 352 36.55 43.00 -38.01
CA GLN A 352 37.43 41.83 -38.06
C GLN A 352 38.61 41.73 -37.06
N THR A 353 38.98 40.46 -36.77
CA THR A 353 40.32 39.82 -36.67
C THR A 353 41.48 40.49 -35.89
N GLN A 354 42.04 39.79 -34.89
CA GLN A 354 43.43 39.26 -34.89
C GLN A 354 43.84 38.69 -33.51
N ALA A 355 44.77 37.75 -33.56
CA ALA A 355 45.35 36.96 -32.47
C ALA A 355 46.56 37.66 -31.82
N GLU A 356 46.91 37.25 -30.59
CA GLU A 356 48.26 37.10 -29.98
C GLU A 356 48.05 36.80 -28.47
N GLU A 357 48.34 35.60 -27.98
CA GLU A 357 49.63 35.17 -27.37
C GLU A 357 50.14 36.04 -26.22
N THR A 358 50.17 35.47 -24.99
CA THR A 358 51.33 35.50 -24.05
C THR A 358 51.07 34.49 -22.91
N VAL A 359 51.79 33.37 -22.83
CA VAL A 359 53.04 33.09 -22.06
C VAL A 359 52.79 32.50 -20.65
N ASP A 360 53.12 31.21 -20.58
CA ASP A 360 53.51 30.36 -19.43
C ASP A 360 54.53 31.07 -18.51
N GLU A 361 54.61 30.89 -17.18
CA GLU A 361 55.12 29.69 -16.47
C GLU A 361 55.38 30.10 -14.96
N PRO A 362 55.94 29.28 -14.03
CA PRO A 362 55.18 28.54 -12.99
C PRO A 362 55.72 28.72 -11.53
N ILE A 363 55.55 27.66 -10.68
CA ILE A 363 56.31 27.24 -9.47
C ILE A 363 55.59 27.50 -8.10
N PRO A 364 55.72 26.66 -7.04
CA PRO A 364 56.15 25.25 -6.88
C PRO A 364 55.20 24.32 -6.07
N GLU A 365 55.45 23.01 -6.19
CA GLU A 365 55.14 21.98 -5.19
C GLU A 365 56.10 22.00 -3.98
N GLU A 366 55.59 21.74 -2.77
CA GLU A 366 56.37 21.16 -1.66
C GLU A 366 55.59 20.07 -0.93
N LYS A 367 56.35 19.08 -0.43
CA LYS A 367 55.94 17.74 0.04
C LYS A 367 55.61 17.69 1.54
N GLN A 368 54.78 16.68 1.87
CA GLN A 368 54.80 15.78 3.04
C GLN A 368 54.98 16.35 4.46
N ASP A 369 54.02 16.07 5.35
CA ASP A 369 54.25 15.08 6.42
C ASP A 369 52.95 14.68 7.15
N GLU A 370 52.99 13.48 7.70
CA GLU A 370 51.95 12.74 8.41
C GLU A 370 51.59 13.37 9.77
N ASP A 371 50.31 13.32 10.17
CA ASP A 371 49.91 13.12 11.58
C ASP A 371 48.41 12.77 11.67
N LEU A 372 48.11 11.47 11.64
CA LEU A 372 46.80 10.94 12.04
C LEU A 372 46.78 10.76 13.56
N GLU A 373 46.18 11.71 14.28
CA GLU A 373 45.96 11.58 15.73
C GLU A 373 44.96 10.46 16.04
N ILE A 374 45.43 9.45 16.77
CA ILE A 374 44.61 8.38 17.35
C ILE A 374 43.85 8.95 18.57
N PRO A 375 42.51 8.84 18.64
CA PRO A 375 41.72 9.30 19.77
C PRO A 375 42.13 8.67 21.12
N ALA A 376 42.10 9.47 22.18
CA ALA A 376 42.63 9.16 23.51
C ALA A 376 42.01 7.93 24.23
N PHE A 377 40.93 7.33 23.73
CA PHE A 377 40.29 6.15 24.36
C PHE A 377 40.85 4.79 23.88
N LEU A 378 41.77 4.79 22.90
CA LEU A 378 42.40 3.59 22.34
C LEU A 378 43.83 3.31 22.84
N ARG A 379 44.32 4.05 23.84
CA ARG A 379 45.57 3.70 24.55
C ARG A 379 45.27 2.63 25.60
N SER A 380 45.30 1.37 25.18
CA SER A 380 45.16 0.16 26.01
C SER A 380 46.20 0.16 27.15
N ASN A 381 46.15 -0.63 28.22
CA ASN A 381 45.68 -2.00 28.48
C ASN A 381 46.11 -2.29 29.94
N ARG A 382 45.53 -3.31 30.59
CA ARG A 382 45.90 -3.84 31.93
C ARG A 382 45.47 -3.05 33.16
#